data_AF-A0A7S1DX80-F1
#
_entry.id   AF-A0A7S1DX80-F1
#
_cell.length_a   1.000
_cell.length_b   1.000
_cell.length_c   1.000
_cell.angle_alpha   90.00
_cell.angle_beta   90.00
_cell.angle_gamma   90.00
#
_symmetry.space_group_name_H-M   'P 1'
#
loop_
_entity.id
_entity.type
_entity.pdbx_description
1 polymer ?
#
loop_
_entity_poly.entity_id
_entity_poly.type
_entity_poly.pdbx_seq_one_letter_code
_entity_poly.pdbx_strand_id
1 'polypeptide(L)'
;IATDGCNYNSQNVGLEVNEGERQQELVEALKFLQGLPVNIVVRLCTNHEPVVDFWNDLDQHLEGLNLDVLDDHRAEAEEVYQHNPWLNYALILHRMREMGQECQLFDLLDERPFTKEEVREFCSLLFGVHFNGEINDDNDWKKFIQEVDNLQQLEKMQWNP
;
A
#
# COMPACT_ATOMS: atom_id res chain seq x y z
N ILE A 1 -5.86 2.91 17.31
CA ILE A 1 -5.31 3.81 18.35
C ILE A 1 -4.59 4.90 17.59
N ALA A 2 -5.18 6.09 17.50
CA ALA A 2 -4.52 7.25 16.90
C ALA A 2 -3.72 7.91 18.02
N THR A 3 -2.41 7.97 17.89
CA THR A 3 -1.58 8.82 18.75
C THR A 3 -1.69 10.22 18.17
N ASP A 4 -2.64 10.98 18.68
CA ASP A 4 -2.66 12.43 18.49
C ASP A 4 -1.32 12.96 18.97
N GLY A 5 -0.65 13.78 18.16
CA GLY A 5 0.59 14.45 18.53
C GLY A 5 0.33 15.44 19.67
N CYS A 6 0.06 14.92 20.87
CA CYS A 6 -0.22 15.69 22.06
C CYS A 6 1.05 16.47 22.40
N ASN A 7 0.94 17.78 22.19
CA ASN A 7 1.86 18.81 22.66
C ASN A 7 2.44 18.44 24.04
N TYR A 8 3.77 18.29 24.10
CA TYR A 8 4.51 18.22 25.35
C TYR A 8 4.31 19.54 26.12
N ASN A 9 3.33 19.57 27.02
CA ASN A 9 3.23 20.59 28.07
C ASN A 9 4.36 20.35 29.07
N SER A 10 5.47 21.06 28.87
CA SER A 10 6.23 21.88 29.84
C SER A 10 6.04 21.68 31.36
N GLN A 11 5.90 20.45 31.88
CA GLN A 11 5.97 20.17 33.32
C GLN A 11 6.67 18.86 33.71
N ASN A 12 7.49 18.26 32.83
CA ASN A 12 8.43 17.23 33.24
C ASN A 12 9.87 17.75 33.12
N VAL A 13 10.37 18.19 34.27
CA VAL A 13 11.77 18.54 34.52
C VAL A 13 12.62 17.27 34.40
N GLY A 14 13.51 17.20 33.41
CA GLY A 14 14.75 16.40 33.54
C GLY A 14 15.12 15.37 32.47
N LEU A 15 14.44 15.25 31.32
CA LEU A 15 14.93 14.41 30.22
C LEU A 15 14.76 15.15 28.90
N GLU A 16 15.78 15.90 28.49
CA GLU A 16 15.99 16.24 27.08
C GLU A 16 16.34 14.94 26.35
N VAL A 17 15.34 14.09 26.10
CA VAL A 17 15.52 12.95 25.19
C VAL A 17 15.63 13.56 23.80
N ASN A 18 16.82 13.43 23.21
CA ASN A 18 17.10 13.95 21.89
C ASN A 18 16.14 13.27 20.89
N GLU A 19 15.56 14.03 19.95
CA GLU A 19 14.66 13.48 18.93
C GLU A 19 15.31 12.32 18.17
N GLY A 20 16.62 12.38 17.94
CA GLY A 20 17.39 11.30 17.32
C GLY A 20 17.44 10.02 18.16
N GLU A 21 17.47 10.11 19.49
CA GLU A 21 17.47 8.93 20.37
C GLU A 21 16.13 8.21 20.30
N ARG A 22 15.00 8.95 20.30
CA ARG A 22 13.67 8.35 20.15
C ARG A 22 13.46 7.69 18.78
N GLN A 23 13.96 8.32 17.72
CA GLN A 23 13.90 7.74 16.38
C GLN A 23 14.71 6.44 16.32
N GLN A 24 15.90 6.42 16.92
CA GLN A 24 16.72 5.21 16.96
C GLN A 24 16.05 4.07 17.74
N GLU A 25 15.44 4.36 18.90
CA GLU A 25 14.67 3.37 19.68
C GLU A 25 13.50 2.78 18.87
N LEU A 26 12.78 3.62 18.11
CA LEU A 26 11.71 3.15 17.22
C LEU A 26 12.24 2.22 16.12
N VAL A 27 13.33 2.59 15.46
CA VAL A 27 13.96 1.77 14.41
C VAL A 27 14.44 0.44 14.98
N GLU A 28 15.05 0.43 16.16
CA GLU A 28 15.47 -0.80 16.84
C GLU A 28 14.29 -1.70 17.21
N ALA A 29 13.16 -1.11 17.64
CA ALA A 29 11.94 -1.86 17.91
C ALA A 29 11.34 -2.47 16.63
N LEU A 30 11.32 -1.74 15.51
CA LEU A 30 10.86 -2.26 14.22
C LEU A 30 11.77 -3.37 13.70
N LYS A 31 13.08 -3.26 13.88
CA LYS A 31 14.04 -4.33 13.56
C LYS A 31 13.79 -5.61 14.36
N PHE A 32 13.25 -5.52 15.58
CA PHE A 32 12.88 -6.73 16.34
C PHE A 32 11.73 -7.52 15.68
N LEU A 33 10.91 -6.84 14.85
CA LEU A 33 9.83 -7.49 14.10
C LEU A 33 10.34 -8.14 12.80
N GLN A 34 11.57 -7.83 12.37
CA GLN A 34 12.19 -8.47 11.21
C GLN A 34 12.27 -10.00 11.43
N GLY A 35 11.79 -10.75 10.44
CA GLY A 35 11.75 -12.22 10.49
C GLY A 35 10.51 -12.82 11.18
N LEU A 36 9.61 -11.99 11.71
CA LEU A 36 8.26 -12.43 12.06
C LEU A 36 7.34 -12.33 10.83
N PRO A 37 6.30 -13.19 10.69
CA PRO A 37 5.34 -13.10 9.61
C PRO A 37 4.32 -11.97 9.90
N VAL A 38 4.81 -10.73 9.93
CA VAL A 38 4.03 -9.54 10.21
C VAL A 38 4.23 -8.52 9.10
N ASN A 39 3.13 -7.90 8.69
CA ASN A 39 3.11 -6.79 7.75
C ASN A 39 2.65 -5.55 8.51
N ILE A 40 3.38 -4.46 8.37
CA ILE A 40 3.13 -3.22 9.10
C ILE A 40 2.69 -2.18 8.08
N VAL A 41 1.49 -1.64 8.27
CA VAL A 41 1.00 -0.54 7.44
C VAL A 41 1.05 0.75 8.25
N VAL A 42 1.78 1.75 7.74
CA VAL A 42 1.89 3.08 8.32
C VAL A 42 1.03 4.03 7.50
N ARG A 43 -0.09 4.44 8.08
CA ARG A 43 -0.99 5.45 7.51
C ARG A 43 -0.45 6.83 7.82
N LEU A 44 0.11 7.53 6.85
CA LEU A 44 0.50 8.92 7.00
C LEU A 44 -0.77 9.79 6.98
N CYS A 45 -0.93 10.58 8.04
CA CYS A 45 -2.04 11.54 8.18
C CYS A 45 -1.49 12.97 8.31
N THR A 46 -0.32 13.22 7.71
CA THR A 46 0.42 14.47 7.83
C THR A 46 1.18 14.76 6.55
N ASN A 47 1.22 16.03 6.17
CA ASN A 47 1.99 16.51 5.02
C ASN A 47 3.29 17.20 5.49
N HIS A 48 3.72 16.93 6.73
CA HIS A 48 4.96 17.47 7.28
C HIS A 48 6.14 16.69 6.71
N GLU A 49 6.79 17.28 5.70
CA GLU A 49 7.90 16.69 4.92
C GLU A 49 8.89 15.86 5.76
N PRO A 50 9.45 16.36 6.89
CA PRO A 50 10.38 15.55 7.69
C PRO A 50 9.84 14.22 8.23
N VAL A 51 8.52 14.10 8.42
CA VAL A 51 7.89 12.85 8.89
C VAL A 51 7.68 11.90 7.71
N VAL A 52 7.24 12.44 6.57
CA VAL A 52 7.05 11.67 5.34
C VAL A 52 8.39 11.09 4.88
N ASP A 53 9.42 11.93 4.79
CA ASP A 53 10.78 11.54 4.41
C ASP A 53 11.33 10.46 5.33
N PHE A 54 11.13 10.60 6.65
CA PHE A 54 11.58 9.59 7.62
C PHE A 54 10.97 8.21 7.37
N TRP A 55 9.66 8.13 7.13
CA TRP A 55 8.99 6.84 6.89
C TRP A 55 9.33 6.25 5.53
N ASN A 56 9.40 7.08 4.49
CA ASN A 56 9.80 6.64 3.15
C ASN A 56 11.25 6.14 3.12
N ASP A 57 12.16 6.85 3.79
CA ASP A 57 13.53 6.37 3.97
C ASP A 57 13.53 5.06 4.74
N LEU A 58 12.77 4.94 5.83
CA LEU A 58 12.76 3.73 6.64
C LEU A 58 12.28 2.50 5.87
N ASP A 59 11.26 2.67 5.04
CA ASP A 59 10.71 1.64 4.16
C ASP A 59 11.77 1.10 3.18
N GLN A 60 12.53 1.98 2.55
CA GLN A 60 13.61 1.61 1.64
C GLN A 60 14.79 0.89 2.31
N HIS A 61 15.01 1.12 3.61
CA HIS A 61 16.21 0.65 4.32
C HIS A 61 15.97 -0.56 5.24
N LEU A 62 14.73 -0.91 5.58
CA LEU A 62 14.41 -2.06 6.44
C LEU A 62 14.23 -3.36 5.62
N GLU A 63 15.30 -3.78 4.95
CA GLU A 63 15.33 -5.07 4.25
C GLU A 63 14.87 -6.22 5.17
N GLY A 64 13.83 -6.95 4.74
CA GLY A 64 13.30 -8.12 5.47
C GLY A 64 12.18 -7.85 6.47
N LEU A 65 11.71 -6.61 6.60
CA LEU A 65 10.41 -6.27 7.19
C LEU A 65 9.46 -5.86 6.06
N ASN A 66 8.23 -6.38 6.06
CA ASN A 66 7.21 -5.87 5.15
C ASN A 66 6.55 -4.65 5.79
N LEU A 67 6.99 -3.46 5.37
CA LEU A 67 6.46 -2.17 5.76
C LEU A 67 5.78 -1.56 4.53
N ASP A 68 4.56 -1.06 4.67
CA ASP A 68 3.84 -0.36 3.60
C ASP A 68 3.47 1.02 4.15
N VAL A 69 4.04 2.07 3.56
CA VAL A 69 3.83 3.46 3.96
C VAL A 69 2.80 4.07 3.01
N LEU A 70 1.60 4.31 3.52
CA LEU A 70 0.49 4.84 2.72
C LEU A 70 0.27 6.32 3.02
N ASP A 71 0.22 7.12 1.97
CA ASP A 71 -0.22 8.52 2.05
C ASP A 71 -1.75 8.62 1.88
N ASP A 72 -2.27 9.84 1.67
CA ASP A 72 -3.67 10.05 1.41
C ASP A 72 -4.14 9.37 0.10
N HIS A 73 -5.43 9.01 0.07
CA HIS A 73 -6.05 8.31 -1.07
C HIS A 73 -5.78 8.98 -2.43
N ARG A 74 -5.69 10.31 -2.47
CA ARG A 74 -5.52 11.04 -3.72
C ARG A 74 -4.07 10.94 -4.22
N ALA A 75 -3.10 11.16 -3.35
CA ALA A 75 -1.68 11.01 -3.69
C ALA A 75 -1.39 9.59 -4.21
N GLU A 76 -1.85 8.59 -3.47
CA GLU A 76 -1.77 7.16 -3.84
C GLU A 76 -2.44 6.88 -5.19
N ALA A 77 -3.64 7.42 -5.43
CA ALA A 77 -4.33 7.24 -6.71
C ALA A 77 -3.54 7.85 -7.89
N GLU A 78 -2.89 9.01 -7.67
CA GLU A 78 -2.07 9.66 -8.68
C GLU A 78 -0.81 8.84 -9.01
N GLU A 79 -0.17 8.20 -8.03
CA GLU A 79 0.97 7.30 -8.22
C GLU A 79 0.58 5.99 -8.91
N VAL A 80 -0.49 5.33 -8.44
CA VAL A 80 -1.02 4.11 -9.08
C VAL A 80 -1.41 4.39 -10.53
N TYR A 81 -2.00 5.56 -10.83
CA TYR A 81 -2.34 5.91 -12.20
C TYR A 81 -1.11 6.10 -13.10
N GLN A 82 0.02 6.58 -12.57
CA GLN A 82 1.26 6.72 -13.34
C GLN A 82 1.80 5.37 -13.83
N HIS A 83 1.69 4.34 -13.00
CA HIS A 83 2.21 3.01 -13.28
C HIS A 83 1.18 2.05 -13.92
N ASN A 84 -0.07 2.13 -13.47
CA ASN A 84 -1.16 1.22 -13.83
C ASN A 84 -2.44 2.00 -14.21
N PRO A 85 -2.43 2.80 -15.30
CA PRO A 85 -3.55 3.66 -15.70
C PRO A 85 -4.82 2.90 -16.13
N TRP A 86 -4.71 1.59 -16.28
CA TRP A 86 -5.84 0.70 -16.57
C TRP A 86 -6.74 0.46 -15.34
N LEU A 87 -6.22 0.70 -14.13
CA LEU A 87 -6.93 0.51 -12.88
C LEU A 87 -7.50 1.84 -12.37
N ASN A 88 -8.78 1.86 -12.03
CA ASN A 88 -9.36 2.94 -11.24
C ASN A 88 -9.10 2.65 -9.75
N TYR A 89 -8.18 3.38 -9.13
CA TYR A 89 -7.83 3.22 -7.71
C TYR A 89 -8.95 3.73 -6.79
N ALA A 90 -9.92 2.85 -6.52
CA ALA A 90 -11.11 3.17 -5.74
C ALA A 90 -10.81 3.24 -4.23
N LEU A 91 -11.60 4.03 -3.50
CA LEU A 91 -11.43 4.20 -2.06
C LEU A 91 -11.48 2.88 -1.29
N ILE A 92 -12.29 1.91 -1.74
CA ILE A 92 -12.36 0.58 -1.12
C ILE A 92 -11.02 -0.16 -1.18
N LEU A 93 -10.28 -0.05 -2.29
CA LEU A 93 -8.97 -0.68 -2.46
C LEU A 93 -7.95 -0.05 -1.52
N HIS A 94 -7.94 1.28 -1.44
CA HIS A 94 -7.12 2.01 -0.49
C HIS A 94 -7.43 1.60 0.96
N ARG A 95 -8.72 1.51 1.35
CA ARG A 95 -9.11 1.03 2.69
C ARG A 95 -8.65 -0.40 2.96
N MET A 96 -8.61 -1.27 1.95
CA MET A 96 -8.08 -2.64 2.11
C MET A 96 -6.57 -2.64 2.38
N ARG A 97 -5.78 -1.85 1.62
CA ARG A 97 -4.34 -1.67 1.88
C ARG A 97 -4.12 -1.15 3.29
N GLU A 98 -4.85 -0.09 3.65
CA GLU A 98 -4.75 0.51 4.98
C GLU A 98 -5.19 -0.42 6.15
N MET A 99 -5.88 -1.53 5.88
CA MET A 99 -6.24 -2.56 6.87
C MET A 99 -5.16 -3.63 7.05
N GLY A 100 -4.08 -3.58 6.26
CA GLY A 100 -2.99 -4.55 6.31
C GLY A 100 -3.33 -5.88 5.63
N GLN A 101 -4.16 -5.85 4.58
CA GLN A 101 -4.39 -7.06 3.78
C GLN A 101 -3.10 -7.46 3.08
N GLU A 102 -2.55 -8.60 3.47
CA GLU A 102 -1.35 -9.16 2.85
C GLU A 102 -1.63 -9.56 1.40
N CYS A 103 -1.05 -8.82 0.46
CA CYS A 103 -0.98 -9.16 -0.95
C CYS A 103 0.18 -8.42 -1.59
N GLN A 104 1.19 -9.15 -2.06
CA GLN A 104 2.37 -8.57 -2.72
C GLN A 104 2.01 -7.67 -3.92
N LEU A 105 0.89 -7.94 -4.60
CA LEU A 105 0.47 -7.09 -5.71
C LEU A 105 0.07 -5.69 -5.25
N PHE A 106 -0.37 -5.50 -4.01
CA PHE A 106 -0.69 -4.16 -3.51
C PHE A 106 0.55 -3.29 -3.37
N ASP A 107 1.66 -3.86 -2.89
CA ASP A 107 2.95 -3.16 -2.77
C ASP A 107 3.49 -2.77 -4.15
N LEU A 108 3.21 -3.56 -5.19
CA LEU A 108 3.69 -3.30 -6.54
C LEU A 108 2.85 -2.28 -7.33
N LEU A 109 1.67 -1.87 -6.84
CA LEU A 109 0.66 -1.09 -7.59
C LEU A 109 1.17 0.29 -8.01
N ASP A 110 1.87 0.97 -7.11
CA ASP A 110 2.42 2.31 -7.20
C ASP A 110 3.93 2.31 -7.48
N GLU A 111 4.60 1.16 -7.42
CA GLU A 111 6.02 1.05 -7.76
C GLU A 111 6.29 0.89 -9.27
N ARG A 112 5.49 0.07 -9.96
CA ARG A 112 5.75 -0.27 -11.38
C ARG A 112 4.52 -0.76 -12.15
N PRO A 113 4.57 -0.71 -13.49
CA PRO A 113 3.55 -1.36 -14.30
C PRO A 113 3.51 -2.87 -14.04
N PHE A 114 2.29 -3.40 -13.97
CA PHE A 114 2.09 -4.84 -13.90
C PHE A 114 2.39 -5.53 -15.22
N THR A 115 2.90 -6.76 -15.11
CA THR A 115 2.93 -7.73 -16.19
C THR A 115 1.52 -8.23 -16.50
N LYS A 116 1.33 -8.87 -17.66
CA LYS A 116 0.02 -9.41 -18.04
C LYS A 116 -0.48 -10.44 -17.03
N GLU A 117 0.43 -11.24 -16.49
CA GLU A 117 0.18 -12.24 -15.47
C GLU A 117 -0.28 -11.60 -14.16
N GLU A 118 0.40 -10.55 -13.71
CA GLU A 118 0.03 -9.80 -12.50
C GLU A 118 -1.32 -9.09 -12.66
N VAL A 119 -1.63 -8.53 -13.84
CA VAL A 119 -2.97 -7.99 -14.12
C VAL A 119 -4.02 -9.09 -13.98
N ARG A 120 -3.78 -10.29 -14.50
CA ARG A 120 -4.71 -11.43 -14.39
C ARG A 120 -4.90 -11.87 -12.93
N GLU A 121 -3.82 -11.94 -12.17
CA GLU A 121 -3.88 -12.29 -10.75
C GLU A 121 -4.59 -11.22 -9.93
N PHE A 122 -4.33 -9.94 -10.22
CA PHE A 122 -5.00 -8.82 -9.58
C PHE A 122 -6.49 -8.80 -9.89
N CYS A 123 -6.89 -9.02 -11.14
CA CYS A 123 -8.29 -9.16 -11.50
C CYS A 123 -8.94 -10.37 -10.81
N SER A 124 -8.22 -11.48 -10.64
CA SER A 124 -8.71 -12.66 -9.90
C SER A 124 -9.08 -12.26 -8.46
N LEU A 125 -8.20 -11.48 -7.81
CA LEU A 125 -8.42 -10.95 -6.47
C LEU A 125 -9.65 -10.01 -6.42
N LEU A 126 -9.74 -9.05 -7.35
CA LEU A 126 -10.81 -8.05 -7.37
C LEU A 126 -12.20 -8.66 -7.60
N PHE A 127 -12.32 -9.59 -8.54
CA PHE A 127 -13.59 -10.22 -8.89
C PHE A 127 -13.91 -11.47 -8.05
N GLY A 128 -12.96 -11.95 -7.24
CA GLY A 128 -13.12 -13.17 -6.45
C GLY A 128 -13.29 -14.42 -7.31
N VAL A 129 -12.66 -14.44 -8.49
CA VAL A 129 -12.69 -15.55 -9.45
C VAL A 129 -11.28 -16.06 -9.73
N HIS A 130 -11.17 -17.23 -10.35
CA HIS A 130 -9.89 -17.73 -10.84
C HIS A 130 -9.90 -17.78 -12.37
N PHE A 131 -9.12 -16.91 -13.01
CA PHE A 131 -8.94 -16.97 -14.46
C PHE A 131 -8.05 -18.17 -14.81
N ASN A 132 -8.58 -19.08 -15.62
CA ASN A 132 -7.86 -20.30 -16.00
C ASN A 132 -6.94 -20.05 -17.19
N GLY A 133 -5.77 -20.71 -17.19
CA GLY A 133 -4.80 -20.64 -18.28
C GLY A 133 -3.74 -19.56 -18.08
N GLU A 134 -2.57 -19.80 -18.67
CA GLU A 134 -1.45 -18.87 -18.72
C GLU A 134 -1.59 -17.94 -19.94
N ILE A 135 -1.07 -16.72 -19.83
CA ILE A 135 -1.10 -15.75 -20.95
C ILE A 135 0.16 -15.95 -21.79
N ASN A 136 0.12 -16.94 -22.68
CA ASN A 136 1.28 -17.31 -23.50
C ASN A 136 1.41 -16.46 -24.78
N ASP A 137 0.30 -15.93 -25.28
CA ASP A 137 0.27 -15.13 -26.49
C ASP A 137 -0.81 -14.02 -26.46
N ASP A 138 -0.88 -13.24 -27.55
CA ASP A 138 -1.85 -12.16 -27.68
C ASP A 138 -3.31 -12.63 -27.85
N ASN A 139 -3.54 -13.87 -28.28
CA ASN A 139 -4.89 -14.42 -28.35
C ASN A 139 -5.40 -14.76 -26.95
N ASP A 140 -4.55 -15.33 -26.10
CA ASP A 140 -4.89 -15.61 -24.71
C ASP A 140 -5.13 -14.32 -23.93
N TRP A 141 -4.31 -13.29 -24.18
CA TRP A 141 -4.55 -11.95 -23.63
C TRP A 141 -5.92 -11.38 -24.03
N LYS A 142 -6.31 -11.50 -25.30
CA LYS A 142 -7.62 -11.03 -25.78
C LYS A 142 -8.78 -11.77 -25.13
N LYS A 143 -8.66 -13.09 -24.93
CA LYS A 143 -9.68 -13.88 -24.22
C LYS A 143 -9.82 -13.40 -22.77
N PHE A 144 -8.69 -13.21 -22.08
CA PHE A 144 -8.69 -12.68 -20.71
C PHE A 144 -9.40 -11.32 -20.64
N ILE A 145 -9.07 -10.37 -21.52
CA ILE A 145 -9.73 -9.06 -21.56
C ILE A 145 -11.24 -9.19 -21.80
N GLN A 146 -11.67 -10.11 -22.67
CA GLN A 146 -13.09 -10.37 -22.89
C GLN A 146 -13.79 -10.96 -21.66
N GLU A 147 -13.12 -11.84 -20.91
CA GLU A 147 -13.65 -12.38 -19.66
C GLU A 147 -13.79 -11.30 -18.58
N VAL A 148 -12.79 -10.42 -18.44
CA VAL A 148 -12.84 -9.26 -17.53
C VAL A 148 -13.97 -8.30 -17.92
N ASP A 149 -14.13 -7.98 -19.20
CA ASP A 149 -15.22 -7.12 -19.68
C ASP A 149 -16.61 -7.72 -19.35
N ASN A 150 -16.77 -9.03 -19.56
CA ASN A 150 -18.00 -9.73 -19.21
C ASN A 150 -18.30 -9.64 -17.70
N LEU A 151 -17.28 -9.78 -16.84
CA LEU A 151 -17.44 -9.66 -15.38
C LEU A 151 -17.78 -8.23 -14.98
N GLN A 152 -17.11 -7.23 -15.56
CA GLN A 152 -17.34 -5.82 -15.26
C GLN A 152 -18.78 -5.38 -15.61
N GLN A 153 -19.37 -5.95 -16.67
CA GLN A 153 -20.77 -5.68 -17.04
C GLN A 153 -21.79 -6.24 -16.03
N LEU A 154 -21.40 -7.25 -15.23
CA LEU A 154 -22.23 -7.80 -14.16
C LEU A 154 -22.16 -6.97 -12.87
N GLU A 155 -21.09 -6.18 -12.72
CA GLU A 155 -20.89 -5.33 -11.55
C GLU A 155 -21.83 -4.12 -11.55
N LYS A 156 -22.23 -3.72 -10.35
CA LYS A 156 -22.97 -2.46 -10.18
C LYS A 156 -22.00 -1.31 -10.22
N MET A 157 -22.36 -0.23 -10.92
CA MET A 157 -21.61 1.02 -10.84
C MET A 157 -21.54 1.48 -9.38
N GLN A 158 -20.32 1.60 -8.88
CA GLN A 158 -20.03 2.13 -7.56
C GLN A 158 -19.85 3.63 -7.67
N TRP A 159 -20.52 4.38 -6.80
CA TRP A 159 -20.29 5.81 -6.66
C TRP A 159 -19.15 6.02 -5.65
N ASN A 160 -18.10 6.70 -6.06
CA ASN A 160 -17.05 7.13 -5.15
C ASN A 160 -17.37 8.56 -4.68
N PRO A 161 -17.55 8.80 -3.37
CA PRO A 161 -18.01 10.09 -2.84
C PRO A 161 -17.11 11.29 -3.06
#